data_AF-F3LD81-F1
#
_entry.id   AF-F3LD81-F1
#
_cell.length_a   1.000
_cell.length_b   1.000
_cell.length_c   1.000
_cell.angle_alpha   90.00
_cell.angle_beta   90.00
_cell.angle_gamma   90.00
#
_symmetry.space_group_name_H-M   'P 1'
#
loop_
_entity.id
_entity.type
_entity.pdbx_description
1 polymer ?
#
loop_
_entity_poly.entity_id
_entity_poly.type
_entity_poly.pdbx_seq_one_letter_code
_entity_poly.pdbx_strand_id
1 'polypeptide(L)'
;MEQMVSVARELRKTHDFRGYIHLKTIPDASPELLRMAGLYADRLSINVELPSKQSLALYAPEKNPATIKKSMSVLRDHIDESKESRKKSKIIATSATQPMKRHKKTSKFIYSPAGQSTQMIVGADQSSDAKILTLSNNLYNKYQMRRVYYSAFSPIPHSAQQLPAQSPPLIREHRLYQADWLLRFYGFGVNEITASSTVTNNEGQGGMLDLDIDPKLAWALRHLEFFPVNVNTATREMLLRVPGIGAIGANKIIKSRRFKRLRVSDIAKCGLSIKKIEPFIEAADANPACRLLEDENLKQYFIKKESAQMALF
;
A
#
# COMPACT_ATOMS: atom_id res chain seq x y z
N MET A 1 -1.29 21.33 19.24
CA MET A 1 -0.67 19.98 19.34
C MET A 1 -0.47 19.54 20.79
N GLU A 2 -0.03 20.43 21.68
CA GLU A 2 0.11 20.16 23.11
C GLU A 2 -1.09 19.46 23.75
N GLN A 3 -2.31 19.97 23.53
CA GLN A 3 -3.54 19.34 24.02
C GLN A 3 -3.71 17.89 23.55
N MET A 4 -3.48 17.61 22.25
CA MET A 4 -3.57 16.25 21.70
C MET A 4 -2.56 15.30 22.36
N VAL A 5 -1.34 15.78 22.60
CA VAL A 5 -0.29 15.01 23.29
C VAL A 5 -0.66 14.78 24.76
N SER A 6 -1.24 15.78 25.43
CA SER A 6 -1.71 15.66 26.82
C SER A 6 -2.79 14.59 26.95
N VAL A 7 -3.77 14.58 26.04
CA VAL A 7 -4.83 13.56 25.99
C VAL A 7 -4.22 12.16 25.80
N ALA A 8 -3.32 11.99 24.82
CA ALA A 8 -2.67 10.69 24.61
C ALA A 8 -1.86 10.22 25.83
N ARG A 9 -1.16 11.14 26.50
CA ARG A 9 -0.43 10.85 27.74
C ARG A 9 -1.38 10.41 28.85
N GLU A 10 -2.47 11.13 29.07
CA GLU A 10 -3.45 10.85 30.12
C GLU A 10 -4.13 9.50 29.89
N LEU A 11 -4.55 9.22 28.65
CA LEU A 11 -5.08 7.90 28.25
C LEU A 11 -4.12 6.77 28.63
N ARG A 12 -2.81 6.95 28.38
CA ARG A 12 -1.80 5.92 28.69
C ARG A 12 -1.44 5.82 30.18
N LYS A 13 -1.37 6.95 30.89
CA LYS A 13 -0.79 7.02 32.24
C LYS A 13 -1.82 7.02 33.36
N THR A 14 -2.99 7.61 33.11
CA THR A 14 -4.06 7.77 34.10
C THR A 14 -5.15 6.73 33.89
N HIS A 15 -5.58 6.52 32.64
CA HIS A 15 -6.74 5.67 32.32
C HIS A 15 -6.38 4.23 31.90
N ASP A 16 -5.09 3.85 31.92
CA ASP A 16 -4.56 2.56 31.45
C ASP A 16 -5.15 2.10 30.10
N PHE A 17 -5.40 3.04 29.19
CA PHE A 17 -5.90 2.72 27.85
C PHE A 17 -4.81 1.98 27.07
N ARG A 18 -5.03 0.69 26.82
CA ARG A 18 -4.13 -0.20 26.06
C ARG A 18 -4.55 -0.40 24.60
N GLY A 19 -5.62 0.27 24.18
CA GLY A 19 -6.06 0.28 22.79
C GLY A 19 -5.14 1.08 21.88
N TYR A 20 -5.52 1.14 20.61
CA TYR A 20 -4.74 1.78 19.55
C TYR A 20 -4.95 3.30 19.52
N ILE A 21 -3.86 4.07 19.52
CA ILE A 21 -3.86 5.53 19.40
C ILE A 21 -3.13 5.95 18.12
N HIS A 22 -3.83 6.66 17.23
CA HIS A 22 -3.26 7.29 16.05
C HIS A 22 -3.36 8.81 16.18
N LEU A 23 -2.21 9.51 16.20
CA LEU A 23 -2.18 10.96 16.25
C LEU A 23 -1.76 11.55 14.91
N LYS A 24 -2.55 12.52 14.44
CA LYS A 24 -2.17 13.38 13.31
C LYS A 24 -1.29 14.51 13.85
N THR A 25 -0.03 14.51 13.44
CA THR A 25 0.95 15.52 13.83
C THR A 25 0.87 16.72 12.90
N ILE A 26 1.26 17.88 13.42
CA ILE A 26 1.27 19.14 12.68
C ILE A 26 2.71 19.38 12.19
N PRO A 27 2.92 19.68 10.90
CA PRO A 27 4.21 20.17 10.41
C PRO A 27 4.70 21.37 11.26
N ASP A 28 6.00 21.52 11.49
CA ASP A 28 6.60 22.57 12.34
C ASP A 28 6.24 22.52 13.84
N ALA A 29 5.56 21.48 14.33
CA ALA A 29 5.43 21.28 15.77
C ALA A 29 6.79 21.15 16.46
N SER A 30 6.88 21.60 17.71
CA SER A 30 8.14 21.56 18.45
C SER A 30 8.71 20.13 18.54
N PRO A 31 10.04 19.96 18.49
CA PRO A 31 10.66 18.64 18.58
C PRO A 31 10.23 17.87 19.85
N GLU A 32 10.03 18.59 20.95
CA GLU A 32 9.55 18.01 22.20
C GLU A 32 8.12 17.45 22.08
N LEU A 33 7.20 18.19 21.47
CA LEU A 33 5.83 17.71 21.26
C LEU A 33 5.79 16.50 20.32
N LEU A 34 6.61 16.48 19.26
CA LEU A 34 6.74 15.32 18.38
C LEU A 34 7.31 14.10 19.12
N ARG A 35 8.31 14.33 19.98
CA ARG A 35 8.89 13.28 20.82
C ARG A 35 7.82 12.70 21.76
N MET A 36 7.07 13.56 22.43
CA MET A 36 6.02 13.15 23.36
C MET A 36 4.85 12.46 22.65
N ALA A 37 4.45 12.94 21.46
CA ALA A 37 3.41 12.31 20.65
C ALA A 37 3.75 10.84 20.35
N GLY A 38 4.97 10.55 19.90
CA GLY A 38 5.35 9.18 19.58
C GLY A 38 5.59 8.29 20.80
N LEU A 39 5.79 8.84 21.99
CA LEU A 39 5.86 8.04 23.23
C LEU A 39 4.49 7.52 23.67
N TYR A 40 3.41 8.21 23.32
CA TYR A 40 2.06 7.87 23.79
C TYR A 40 1.16 7.31 22.70
N ALA A 41 1.43 7.63 21.42
CA ALA A 41 0.70 7.09 20.28
C ALA A 41 1.33 5.79 19.74
N ASP A 42 0.48 4.93 19.17
CA ASP A 42 0.94 3.76 18.41
C ASP A 42 1.43 4.14 17.02
N ARG A 43 0.72 5.07 16.38
CA ARG A 43 1.03 5.59 15.05
C ARG A 43 0.97 7.11 15.02
N LEU A 44 1.88 7.69 14.25
CA LEU A 44 1.84 9.12 13.90
C LEU A 44 1.52 9.28 12.42
N SER A 45 0.84 10.37 12.06
CA SER A 45 0.66 10.74 10.65
C SER A 45 0.93 12.21 10.38
N ILE A 46 1.35 12.49 9.15
CA ILE A 46 1.48 13.84 8.60
C ILE A 46 0.85 13.79 7.21
N ASN A 47 -0.11 14.65 6.93
CA ASN A 47 -0.70 14.71 5.60
C ASN A 47 0.24 15.40 4.62
N VAL A 48 0.38 14.80 3.44
CA VAL A 48 0.99 15.44 2.26
C VAL A 48 -0.06 16.23 1.48
N GLU A 49 -1.33 15.83 1.57
CA GLU A 49 -2.50 16.40 0.89
C GLU A 49 -2.47 16.21 -0.63
N LEU A 50 -1.49 16.78 -1.34
CA LEU A 50 -1.47 16.77 -2.81
C LEU A 50 -0.13 16.28 -3.37
N PRO A 51 -0.13 15.56 -4.50
CA PRO A 51 1.08 14.97 -5.07
C PRO A 51 1.97 15.99 -5.80
N SER A 52 1.42 17.13 -6.22
CA SER A 52 2.12 18.18 -6.96
C SER A 52 2.47 19.36 -6.05
N LYS A 53 3.71 19.86 -6.12
CA LYS A 53 4.10 21.10 -5.42
C LYS A 53 3.27 22.30 -5.86
N GLN A 54 2.98 22.40 -7.16
CA GLN A 54 2.18 23.48 -7.74
C GLN A 54 0.75 23.46 -7.18
N SER A 55 0.10 22.28 -7.23
CA SER A 55 -1.25 22.11 -6.67
C SER A 55 -1.28 22.33 -5.17
N LEU A 56 -0.25 21.91 -4.44
CA LEU A 56 -0.15 22.18 -3.01
C LEU A 56 -0.06 23.68 -2.73
N ALA A 57 0.78 24.42 -3.46
CA ALA A 57 0.87 25.88 -3.30
C ALA A 57 -0.45 26.59 -3.64
N LEU A 58 -1.23 26.06 -4.59
CA LEU A 58 -2.50 26.63 -5.01
C LEU A 58 -3.63 26.34 -3.99
N TYR A 59 -3.75 25.09 -3.55
CA TYR A 59 -4.91 24.64 -2.76
C TYR A 59 -4.65 24.54 -1.25
N ALA A 60 -3.39 24.53 -0.83
CA ALA A 60 -2.97 24.45 0.57
C ALA A 60 -1.68 25.26 0.79
N PRO A 61 -1.68 26.59 0.55
CA PRO A 61 -0.48 27.43 0.61
C PRO A 61 0.20 27.44 1.99
N GLU A 62 -0.53 27.12 3.05
CA GLU A 62 0.00 26.95 4.40
C GLU A 62 0.88 25.69 4.57
N LYS A 63 0.83 24.77 3.61
CA LYS A 63 1.63 23.53 3.62
C LYS A 63 2.95 23.73 2.89
N ASN A 64 4.05 23.68 3.64
CA ASN A 64 5.38 23.68 3.07
C ASN A 64 5.88 22.22 2.82
N PRO A 65 6.15 21.81 1.56
CA PRO A 65 6.66 20.47 1.26
C PRO A 65 7.99 20.13 1.94
N ALA A 66 8.87 21.11 2.15
CA ALA A 66 10.16 20.92 2.78
C ALA A 66 9.99 20.63 4.27
N THR A 67 9.13 21.39 4.95
CA THR A 67 8.76 21.11 6.34
C THR A 67 8.16 19.72 6.48
N ILE A 68 7.15 19.37 5.67
CA ILE A 68 6.46 18.07 5.76
C ILE A 68 7.48 16.94 5.66
N LYS A 69 8.40 17.01 4.69
CA LYS A 69 9.48 16.03 4.49
C LYS A 69 10.44 15.98 5.67
N LYS A 70 10.82 17.14 6.23
CA LYS A 70 11.69 17.22 7.42
C LYS A 70 11.02 16.55 8.62
N SER A 71 9.76 16.86 8.89
CA SER A 71 8.99 16.24 9.97
C SER A 71 8.89 14.72 9.79
N MET A 72 8.62 14.22 8.59
CA MET A 72 8.61 12.77 8.29
C MET A 72 9.97 12.10 8.52
N SER A 73 11.07 12.80 8.19
CA SER A 73 12.43 12.32 8.47
C SER A 73 12.67 12.20 9.96
N VAL A 74 12.36 13.24 10.74
CA VAL A 74 12.50 13.23 12.21
C VAL A 74 11.69 12.09 12.84
N LEU A 75 10.46 11.88 12.37
CA LEU A 75 9.65 10.75 12.85
C LEU A 75 10.29 9.40 12.51
N ARG A 76 10.89 9.27 11.32
CA ARG A 76 11.61 8.04 10.92
C ARG A 76 12.78 7.79 11.87
N ASP A 77 13.58 8.82 12.13
CA ASP A 77 14.79 8.71 12.94
C ASP A 77 14.46 8.23 14.36
N HIS A 78 13.44 8.82 15.01
CA HIS A 78 12.98 8.36 16.33
C HIS A 78 12.41 6.93 16.31
N ILE A 79 11.68 6.55 15.26
CA ILE A 79 11.17 5.19 15.09
C ILE A 79 12.33 4.19 14.96
N ASP A 80 13.35 4.52 14.17
CA ASP A 80 14.48 3.65 13.90
C ASP A 80 15.38 3.53 15.16
N GLU A 81 15.62 4.62 15.88
CA GLU A 81 16.26 4.62 17.21
C GLU A 81 15.52 3.72 18.22
N SER A 82 14.19 3.81 18.26
CA SER A 82 13.37 2.95 19.14
C SER A 82 13.45 1.47 18.74
N LYS A 83 13.51 1.16 17.44
CA LYS A 83 13.70 -0.24 16.99
C LYS A 83 15.09 -0.76 17.36
N GLU A 84 16.13 0.06 17.18
CA GLU A 84 17.51 -0.34 17.43
C GLU A 84 17.77 -0.57 18.93
N SER A 85 17.32 0.36 19.79
CA SER A 85 17.41 0.22 21.24
C SER A 85 16.72 -1.06 21.74
N ARG A 86 15.57 -1.42 21.16
CA ARG A 86 14.85 -2.68 21.45
C ARG A 86 15.61 -3.91 20.98
N LYS A 87 16.24 -3.87 19.80
CA LYS A 87 17.08 -4.98 19.31
C LYS A 87 18.29 -5.20 20.22
N LYS A 88 19.03 -4.15 20.56
CA LYS A 88 20.17 -4.20 21.49
C LYS A 88 19.76 -4.76 22.85
N SER A 89 18.65 -4.27 23.41
CA SER A 89 18.11 -4.76 24.69
C SER A 89 17.74 -6.25 24.66
N LYS A 90 17.20 -6.76 23.53
CA LYS A 90 16.88 -8.19 23.37
C LYS A 90 18.14 -9.05 23.31
N ILE A 91 19.15 -8.62 22.55
CA ILE A 91 20.43 -9.34 22.41
C ILE A 91 21.11 -9.49 23.78
N ILE A 92 21.21 -8.39 24.54
CA ILE A 92 21.79 -8.40 25.89
C ILE A 92 21.04 -9.35 26.83
N ALA A 93 19.70 -9.39 26.74
CA ALA A 93 18.89 -10.29 27.55
C ALA A 93 19.09 -11.78 27.18
N THR A 94 19.38 -12.10 25.92
CA THR A 94 19.61 -13.48 25.46
C THR A 94 21.03 -13.98 25.70
N SER A 95 22.01 -13.08 25.84
CA SER A 95 23.43 -13.43 26.04
C SER A 95 23.86 -13.50 27.51
N ALA A 96 22.97 -13.20 28.46
CA ALA A 96 23.28 -13.24 29.89
C ALA A 96 23.12 -14.66 30.46
N THR A 97 24.23 -15.32 30.78
CA THR A 97 24.32 -16.71 31.30
C THR A 97 24.00 -16.86 32.79
N GLN A 98 23.60 -15.80 33.49
CA GLN A 98 23.26 -15.83 34.91
C GLN A 98 21.89 -15.21 35.18
N PRO A 99 21.11 -15.74 36.13
CA PRO A 99 19.81 -15.19 36.50
C PRO A 99 20.04 -13.89 37.29
N MET A 100 20.23 -12.77 36.57
CA MET A 100 20.35 -11.47 37.22
C MET A 100 19.03 -11.10 37.90
N LYS A 101 19.12 -10.90 39.22
CA LYS A 101 18.07 -10.36 40.09
C LYS A 101 17.33 -9.22 39.39
N ARG A 102 16.00 -9.34 39.29
CA ARG A 102 15.03 -8.37 38.73
C ARG A 102 15.28 -6.95 39.25
N HIS A 103 16.21 -6.20 38.66
CA HIS A 103 16.45 -4.81 39.03
C HIS A 103 16.32 -3.87 37.82
N LYS A 104 15.39 -2.93 38.04
CA LYS A 104 15.02 -1.74 37.27
C LYS A 104 14.49 -2.00 35.86
N LYS A 105 13.17 -1.79 35.73
CA LYS A 105 12.46 -1.48 34.48
C LYS A 105 13.28 -0.42 33.74
N THR A 106 14.15 -0.82 32.81
CA THR A 106 14.63 0.10 31.79
C THR A 106 13.37 0.64 31.13
N SER A 107 13.15 1.95 31.22
CA SER A 107 12.09 2.63 30.49
C SER A 107 12.31 2.25 29.03
N LYS A 108 11.55 1.27 28.53
CA LYS A 108 11.63 0.85 27.14
C LYS A 108 11.12 2.04 26.35
N PHE A 109 12.04 2.84 25.82
CA PHE A 109 11.72 3.88 24.88
C PHE A 109 11.05 3.22 23.65
N ILE A 110 9.73 3.30 23.62
CA ILE A 110 8.90 2.76 22.55
C ILE A 110 8.29 3.96 21.86
N TYR A 111 8.75 4.22 20.65
CA TYR A 111 8.31 5.34 19.87
C TYR A 111 7.47 4.83 18.70
N SER A 112 6.20 5.24 18.65
CA SER A 112 5.24 5.00 17.57
C SER A 112 5.39 3.59 16.97
N PRO A 113 5.16 2.52 17.75
CA PRO A 113 5.50 1.14 17.37
C PRO A 113 4.81 0.66 16.08
N ALA A 114 3.66 1.23 15.74
CA ALA A 114 2.93 0.97 14.51
C ALA A 114 3.37 1.88 13.34
N GLY A 115 4.49 2.60 13.49
CA GLY A 115 5.19 3.41 12.50
C GLY A 115 4.55 4.76 12.20
N GLN A 116 4.85 5.32 11.02
CA GLN A 116 4.24 6.55 10.52
C GLN A 116 3.40 6.31 9.26
N SER A 117 2.40 7.15 9.03
CA SER A 117 1.55 7.12 7.84
C SER A 117 1.27 8.52 7.30
N THR A 118 0.68 8.59 6.11
CA THR A 118 0.32 9.85 5.47
C THR A 118 -0.94 9.69 4.63
N GLN A 119 -1.48 10.80 4.16
CA GLN A 119 -2.67 10.84 3.32
C GLN A 119 -2.47 11.80 2.16
N MET A 120 -3.05 11.43 1.02
CA MET A 120 -3.18 12.23 -0.19
C MET A 120 -4.64 12.22 -0.68
N ILE A 121 -5.07 13.37 -1.17
CA ILE A 121 -6.34 13.57 -1.85
C ILE A 121 -6.16 13.29 -3.34
N VAL A 122 -7.05 12.49 -3.89
CA VAL A 122 -7.03 12.04 -5.29
C VAL A 122 -8.12 12.78 -6.04
N GLY A 123 -7.78 13.31 -7.23
CA GLY A 123 -8.74 13.98 -8.11
C GLY A 123 -9.11 15.41 -7.68
N ALA A 124 -8.43 16.00 -6.70
CA ALA A 124 -8.49 17.44 -6.43
C ALA A 124 -7.66 18.27 -7.42
N ASP A 125 -6.72 17.64 -8.12
CA ASP A 125 -5.91 18.24 -9.18
C ASP A 125 -5.79 17.28 -10.38
N GLN A 126 -5.08 17.73 -11.41
CA GLN A 126 -4.83 16.96 -12.65
C GLN A 126 -3.65 15.98 -12.52
N SER A 127 -3.30 15.54 -11.30
CA SER A 127 -2.19 14.61 -11.15
C SER A 127 -2.58 13.20 -11.61
N SER A 128 -1.71 12.61 -12.45
CA SER A 128 -1.86 11.24 -12.92
C SER A 128 -1.59 10.21 -11.82
N ASP A 129 -2.13 9.01 -11.98
CA ASP A 129 -1.92 7.92 -11.02
C ASP A 129 -0.44 7.50 -10.96
N ALA A 130 0.29 7.59 -12.06
CA ALA A 130 1.75 7.40 -12.11
C ALA A 130 2.48 8.37 -11.18
N LYS A 131 2.07 9.65 -11.15
CA LYS A 131 2.67 10.66 -10.25
C LYS A 131 2.33 10.37 -8.80
N ILE A 132 1.08 10.00 -8.51
CA ILE A 132 0.62 9.63 -7.16
C ILE A 132 1.39 8.39 -6.65
N LEU A 133 1.50 7.34 -7.46
CA LEU A 133 2.21 6.10 -7.13
C LEU A 133 3.72 6.32 -7.02
N THR A 134 4.31 7.17 -7.86
CA THR A 134 5.73 7.57 -7.75
C THR A 134 6.01 8.25 -6.42
N LEU A 135 5.17 9.20 -6.02
CA LEU A 135 5.29 9.86 -4.73
C LEU A 135 5.11 8.86 -3.58
N SER A 136 4.11 7.99 -3.67
CA SER A 136 3.86 6.94 -2.66
C SER A 136 5.07 6.02 -2.50
N ASN A 137 5.63 5.52 -3.59
CA ASN A 137 6.84 4.69 -3.59
C ASN A 137 8.02 5.41 -2.93
N ASN A 138 8.24 6.67 -3.27
CA ASN A 138 9.28 7.51 -2.65
C ASN A 138 9.05 7.69 -1.13
N LEU A 139 7.79 7.86 -0.71
CA LEU A 139 7.44 8.00 0.70
C LEU A 139 7.73 6.71 1.49
N TYR A 140 7.45 5.54 0.91
CA TYR A 140 7.82 4.25 1.52
C TYR A 140 9.34 4.10 1.63
N ASN A 141 10.08 4.33 0.54
CA ASN A 141 11.52 4.10 0.51
C ASN A 141 12.27 5.08 1.42
N LYS A 142 11.93 6.37 1.34
CA LYS A 142 12.67 7.44 2.03
C LYS A 142 12.24 7.64 3.48
N TYR A 143 10.97 7.45 3.82
CA TYR A 143 10.46 7.72 5.18
C TYR A 143 9.95 6.47 5.90
N GLN A 144 10.08 5.29 5.29
CA GLN A 144 9.64 4.01 5.88
C GLN A 144 8.17 4.05 6.30
N MET A 145 7.34 4.70 5.48
CA MET A 145 5.91 4.80 5.70
C MET A 145 5.30 3.41 5.87
N ARG A 146 4.38 3.27 6.82
CA ARG A 146 3.61 2.04 6.99
C ARG A 146 2.41 1.99 6.07
N ARG A 147 1.88 3.16 5.69
CA ARG A 147 0.76 3.30 4.77
C ARG A 147 0.67 4.72 4.23
N VAL A 148 0.35 4.83 2.96
CA VAL A 148 -0.21 6.02 2.33
C VAL A 148 -1.71 5.78 2.18
N TYR A 149 -2.52 6.71 2.64
CA TYR A 149 -3.97 6.70 2.43
C TYR A 149 -4.31 7.57 1.22
N TYR A 150 -5.15 7.04 0.35
CA TYR A 150 -5.79 7.75 -0.76
C TYR A 150 -7.22 8.03 -0.36
N SER A 151 -7.68 9.25 -0.60
CA SER A 151 -9.08 9.65 -0.43
C SER A 151 -9.50 10.39 -1.68
N ALA A 152 -10.57 9.96 -2.32
CA ALA A 152 -11.20 10.73 -3.38
C ALA A 152 -11.57 12.13 -2.85
N PHE A 153 -11.33 13.15 -3.68
CA PHE A 153 -11.80 14.49 -3.41
C PHE A 153 -13.33 14.50 -3.35
N SER A 154 -13.88 15.16 -2.34
CA SER A 154 -15.31 15.38 -2.21
C SER A 154 -15.55 16.89 -2.16
N PRO A 155 -16.26 17.48 -3.13
CA PRO A 155 -16.59 18.89 -3.07
C PRO A 155 -17.52 19.15 -1.88
N ILE A 156 -17.31 20.28 -1.21
CA ILE A 156 -18.19 20.80 -0.18
C ILE A 156 -18.94 22.02 -0.74
N PRO A 157 -20.17 22.30 -0.28
CA PRO A 157 -20.85 23.54 -0.64
C PRO A 157 -19.96 24.77 -0.36
N HIS A 158 -19.92 25.72 -1.29
CA HIS A 158 -19.07 26.92 -1.23
C HIS A 158 -17.54 26.66 -1.23
N SER A 159 -17.07 25.59 -1.87
CA SER A 159 -15.63 25.39 -2.10
C SER A 159 -15.03 26.50 -2.98
N ALA A 160 -13.71 26.71 -2.86
CA ALA A 160 -12.98 27.61 -3.75
C ALA A 160 -13.26 27.27 -5.22
N GLN A 161 -13.55 28.27 -6.06
CA GLN A 161 -13.89 28.09 -7.49
C GLN A 161 -12.85 27.29 -8.29
N GLN A 162 -11.61 27.23 -7.81
CA GLN A 162 -10.51 26.55 -8.48
C GLN A 162 -10.50 25.03 -8.24
N LEU A 163 -11.28 24.51 -7.27
CA LEU A 163 -11.39 23.07 -7.03
C LEU A 163 -12.42 22.43 -7.97
N PRO A 164 -12.24 21.15 -8.34
CA PRO A 164 -13.19 20.44 -9.19
C PRO A 164 -14.61 20.46 -8.61
N ALA A 165 -15.61 20.66 -9.47
CA ALA A 165 -17.01 20.67 -9.05
C ALA A 165 -17.58 19.26 -8.79
N GLN A 166 -16.91 18.22 -9.29
CA GLN A 166 -17.33 16.82 -9.18
C GLN A 166 -16.24 15.99 -8.51
N SER A 167 -16.66 15.02 -7.70
CA SER A 167 -15.77 13.98 -7.17
C SER A 167 -15.25 13.09 -8.30
N PRO A 168 -14.00 12.61 -8.23
CA PRO A 168 -13.52 11.60 -9.16
C PRO A 168 -14.30 10.28 -8.97
N PRO A 169 -14.29 9.37 -9.97
CA PRO A 169 -14.87 8.04 -9.80
C PRO A 169 -14.27 7.32 -8.58
N LEU A 170 -15.10 6.84 -7.65
CA LEU A 170 -14.64 6.15 -6.43
C LEU A 170 -13.75 4.92 -6.74
N ILE A 171 -13.99 4.28 -7.89
CA ILE A 171 -13.16 3.17 -8.36
C ILE A 171 -11.69 3.56 -8.54
N ARG A 172 -11.38 4.82 -8.87
CA ARG A 172 -10.00 5.31 -9.00
C ARG A 172 -9.23 5.22 -7.67
N GLU A 173 -9.87 5.56 -6.55
CA GLU A 173 -9.28 5.40 -5.21
C GLU A 173 -8.95 3.92 -4.94
N HIS A 174 -9.89 3.04 -5.25
CA HIS A 174 -9.69 1.60 -5.07
C HIS A 174 -8.56 1.06 -5.96
N ARG A 175 -8.47 1.50 -7.22
CA ARG A 175 -7.36 1.13 -8.13
C ARG A 175 -6.00 1.59 -7.60
N LEU A 176 -5.91 2.78 -7.01
CA LEU A 176 -4.69 3.25 -6.37
C LEU A 176 -4.29 2.38 -5.17
N TYR A 177 -5.23 1.96 -4.33
CA TYR A 177 -4.92 1.02 -3.24
C TYR A 177 -4.47 -0.35 -3.75
N GLN A 178 -5.08 -0.86 -4.82
CA GLN A 178 -4.65 -2.10 -5.46
C GLN A 178 -3.22 -1.97 -6.02
N ALA A 179 -2.91 -0.88 -6.71
CA ALA A 179 -1.58 -0.60 -7.23
C ALA A 179 -0.53 -0.42 -6.11
N ASP A 180 -0.84 0.35 -5.06
CA ASP A 180 0.00 0.50 -3.86
C ASP A 180 0.38 -0.85 -3.24
N TRP A 181 -0.59 -1.76 -3.16
CA TRP A 181 -0.36 -3.11 -2.65
C TRP A 181 0.62 -3.91 -3.51
N LEU A 182 0.54 -3.79 -4.84
CA LEU A 182 1.48 -4.43 -5.77
C LEU A 182 2.90 -3.89 -5.60
N LEU A 183 3.05 -2.57 -5.44
CA LEU A 183 4.36 -1.94 -5.17
C LEU A 183 5.00 -2.52 -3.91
N ARG A 184 4.22 -2.61 -2.82
CA ARG A 184 4.76 -2.91 -1.49
C ARG A 184 5.01 -4.38 -1.21
N PHE A 185 4.18 -5.26 -1.76
CA PHE A 185 4.18 -6.66 -1.35
C PHE A 185 4.44 -7.63 -2.51
N TYR A 186 4.37 -7.14 -3.76
CA TYR A 186 4.51 -7.96 -4.97
C TYR A 186 5.74 -7.56 -5.79
N GLY A 187 6.46 -6.51 -5.39
CA GLY A 187 7.70 -6.09 -6.05
C GLY A 187 7.48 -5.50 -7.44
N PHE A 188 6.31 -4.92 -7.70
CA PHE A 188 6.07 -4.16 -8.92
C PHE A 188 6.74 -2.78 -8.83
N GLY A 189 7.27 -2.30 -9.94
CA GLY A 189 7.65 -0.92 -10.15
C GLY A 189 6.47 -0.05 -10.59
N VAL A 190 6.55 1.25 -10.32
CA VAL A 190 5.51 2.21 -10.73
C VAL A 190 5.34 2.21 -12.25
N ASN A 191 6.46 2.25 -12.97
CA ASN A 191 6.46 2.24 -14.44
C ASN A 191 5.81 0.96 -14.98
N GLU A 192 6.03 -0.20 -14.38
CA GLU A 192 5.39 -1.45 -14.81
C GLU A 192 3.86 -1.34 -14.73
N ILE A 193 3.34 -0.79 -13.63
CA ILE A 193 1.90 -0.66 -13.39
C ILE A 193 1.27 0.36 -14.36
N THR A 194 1.95 1.48 -14.63
CA THR A 194 1.37 2.61 -15.36
C THR A 194 1.82 2.74 -16.83
N ALA A 195 2.72 1.88 -17.33
CA ALA A 195 3.40 2.00 -18.63
C ALA A 195 2.51 2.20 -19.87
N SER A 196 1.28 1.67 -19.90
CA SER A 196 0.42 1.74 -21.10
C SER A 196 -0.98 2.22 -20.79
N SER A 197 -1.06 3.20 -19.91
CA SER A 197 -2.28 3.94 -19.67
C SER A 197 -2.52 4.98 -20.76
N THR A 198 -2.42 4.54 -22.01
CA THR A 198 -3.13 5.13 -23.13
C THR A 198 -4.57 4.67 -22.98
N VAL A 199 -5.36 5.40 -22.21
CA VAL A 199 -6.81 5.30 -22.36
C VAL A 199 -7.10 5.78 -23.78
N THR A 200 -7.43 4.84 -24.65
CA THR A 200 -8.30 5.05 -25.81
C THR A 200 -9.62 5.57 -25.25
N ASN A 201 -9.71 6.89 -25.07
CA ASN A 201 -10.88 7.76 -24.97
C ASN A 201 -10.39 9.09 -24.38
N ASN A 202 -10.13 10.04 -25.27
CA ASN A 202 -9.89 11.47 -25.04
C ASN A 202 -8.62 11.86 -24.25
N GLU A 203 -7.66 12.37 -25.03
CA GLU A 203 -6.68 13.40 -24.68
C GLU A 203 -5.60 13.09 -23.60
N GLY A 204 -4.45 12.59 -24.08
CA GLY A 204 -3.16 13.26 -23.83
C GLY A 204 -2.47 13.13 -22.47
N GLN A 205 -3.02 12.44 -21.46
CA GLN A 205 -2.32 12.25 -20.18
C GLN A 205 -2.02 10.78 -19.91
N GLY A 206 -0.86 10.31 -20.39
CA GLY A 206 -0.31 9.02 -19.98
C GLY A 206 -0.13 8.95 -18.45
N GLY A 207 -0.33 7.78 -17.87
CA GLY A 207 -0.11 7.50 -16.45
C GLY A 207 -1.36 7.24 -15.61
N MET A 208 -2.54 7.02 -16.19
CA MET A 208 -3.81 6.77 -15.48
C MET A 208 -4.14 5.28 -15.34
N LEU A 209 -4.56 4.80 -14.18
CA LEU A 209 -4.94 3.38 -14.04
C LEU A 209 -6.21 3.07 -14.84
N ASP A 210 -6.28 1.84 -15.37
CA ASP A 210 -7.51 1.31 -15.95
C ASP A 210 -8.59 1.19 -14.86
N LEU A 211 -9.77 1.76 -15.11
CA LEU A 211 -10.86 1.73 -14.13
C LEU A 211 -11.70 0.45 -14.25
N ASP A 212 -11.73 -0.19 -15.43
CA ASP A 212 -12.57 -1.36 -15.70
C ASP A 212 -11.97 -2.65 -15.12
N ILE A 213 -10.65 -2.75 -15.05
CA ILE A 213 -9.93 -3.93 -14.57
C ILE A 213 -8.89 -3.59 -13.51
N ASP A 214 -8.57 -4.53 -12.63
CA ASP A 214 -7.57 -4.30 -11.58
C ASP A 214 -6.14 -4.12 -12.15
N PRO A 215 -5.25 -3.39 -11.46
CA PRO A 215 -3.91 -3.08 -11.99
C PRO A 215 -3.03 -4.30 -12.27
N LYS A 216 -3.24 -5.42 -11.58
CA LYS A 216 -2.46 -6.65 -11.77
C LYS A 216 -2.91 -7.38 -13.03
N LEU A 217 -4.21 -7.48 -13.25
CA LEU A 217 -4.77 -7.98 -14.50
C LEU A 217 -4.39 -7.06 -15.66
N ALA A 218 -4.53 -5.75 -15.50
CA ALA A 218 -4.14 -4.78 -16.52
C ALA A 218 -2.66 -4.93 -16.92
N TRP A 219 -1.77 -5.15 -15.95
CA TRP A 219 -0.36 -5.45 -16.24
C TRP A 219 -0.21 -6.77 -17.01
N ALA A 220 -0.89 -7.83 -16.58
CA ALA A 220 -0.77 -9.15 -17.18
C ALA A 220 -1.25 -9.18 -18.64
N LEU A 221 -2.36 -8.49 -18.96
CA LEU A 221 -2.88 -8.38 -20.31
C LEU A 221 -1.97 -7.63 -21.28
N ARG A 222 -1.05 -6.81 -20.76
CA ARG A 222 -0.04 -6.11 -21.58
C ARG A 222 1.26 -6.88 -21.74
N HIS A 223 1.46 -7.90 -20.90
CA HIS A 223 2.70 -8.66 -20.80
C HIS A 223 2.38 -10.15 -21.00
N LEU A 224 1.67 -10.46 -22.09
CA LEU A 224 1.23 -11.81 -22.41
C LEU A 224 2.40 -12.77 -22.64
N GLU A 225 3.57 -12.25 -23.02
CA GLU A 225 4.82 -12.99 -23.15
C GLU A 225 5.32 -13.65 -21.85
N PHE A 226 4.82 -13.23 -20.68
CA PHE A 226 5.12 -13.87 -19.40
C PHE A 226 4.23 -15.09 -19.11
N PHE A 227 3.21 -15.33 -19.92
CA PHE A 227 2.19 -16.35 -19.68
C PHE A 227 2.19 -17.41 -20.80
N PRO A 228 1.85 -18.66 -20.48
CA PRO A 228 1.45 -19.16 -19.17
C PRO A 228 2.62 -19.39 -18.20
N VAL A 229 2.38 -19.20 -16.91
CA VAL A 229 3.37 -19.47 -15.84
C VAL A 229 3.24 -20.90 -15.34
N ASN A 230 4.30 -21.69 -15.45
CA ASN A 230 4.32 -23.06 -14.95
C ASN A 230 4.36 -23.10 -13.40
N VAL A 231 3.27 -23.52 -12.77
CA VAL A 231 3.12 -23.51 -11.30
C VAL A 231 4.08 -24.46 -10.58
N ASN A 232 4.60 -25.47 -11.28
CA ASN A 232 5.48 -26.49 -10.71
C ASN A 232 6.95 -26.04 -10.67
N THR A 233 7.35 -25.08 -11.50
CA THR A 233 8.75 -24.63 -11.61
C THR A 233 8.93 -23.14 -11.29
N ALA A 234 7.91 -22.30 -11.54
CA ALA A 234 7.99 -20.84 -11.42
C ALA A 234 8.48 -20.36 -10.05
N THR A 235 9.23 -19.25 -10.02
CA THR A 235 9.63 -18.62 -8.77
C THR A 235 8.43 -18.02 -8.03
N ARG A 236 8.63 -17.62 -6.77
CA ARG A 236 7.58 -16.94 -6.00
C ARG A 236 7.18 -15.63 -6.66
N GLU A 237 8.16 -14.90 -7.17
CA GLU A 237 8.01 -13.63 -7.84
C GLU A 237 7.16 -13.78 -9.11
N MET A 238 7.43 -14.81 -9.93
CA MET A 238 6.62 -15.13 -11.10
C MET A 238 5.18 -15.49 -10.73
N LEU A 239 4.97 -16.32 -9.70
CA LEU A 239 3.61 -16.64 -9.23
C LEU A 239 2.86 -15.40 -8.74
N LEU A 240 3.56 -14.44 -8.13
CA LEU A 240 2.99 -13.17 -7.72
C LEU A 240 2.64 -12.25 -8.91
N ARG A 241 3.13 -12.51 -10.12
CA ARG A 241 2.71 -11.77 -11.32
C ARG A 241 1.39 -12.27 -11.91
N VAL A 242 1.03 -13.53 -11.68
CA VAL A 242 -0.22 -14.14 -12.18
C VAL A 242 -1.48 -13.52 -11.54
N PRO A 243 -2.43 -12.95 -12.33
CA PRO A 243 -3.69 -12.43 -11.81
C PRO A 243 -4.45 -13.44 -10.95
N GLY A 244 -5.05 -12.99 -9.84
CA GLY A 244 -5.74 -13.88 -8.89
C GLY A 244 -4.85 -14.68 -7.93
N ILE A 245 -3.53 -14.78 -8.15
CA ILE A 245 -2.61 -15.40 -7.19
C ILE A 245 -2.07 -14.36 -6.21
N GLY A 246 -2.49 -14.46 -4.94
CA GLY A 246 -1.93 -13.64 -3.86
C GLY A 246 -0.74 -14.28 -3.14
N ALA A 247 -0.07 -13.53 -2.26
CA ALA A 247 1.09 -14.02 -1.49
C ALA A 247 0.84 -15.31 -0.70
N ILE A 248 -0.35 -15.46 -0.11
CA ILE A 248 -0.74 -16.69 0.59
C ILE A 248 -0.86 -17.85 -0.40
N GLY A 249 -1.51 -17.63 -1.54
CA GLY A 249 -1.68 -18.63 -2.60
C GLY A 249 -0.34 -19.06 -3.21
N ALA A 250 0.53 -18.11 -3.56
CA ALA A 250 1.87 -18.38 -4.07
C ALA A 250 2.69 -19.23 -3.08
N ASN A 251 2.65 -18.90 -1.80
CA ASN A 251 3.34 -19.69 -0.76
C ASN A 251 2.77 -21.11 -0.62
N LYS A 252 1.43 -21.27 -0.74
CA LYS A 252 0.80 -22.60 -0.71
C LYS A 252 1.18 -23.43 -1.94
N ILE A 253 1.24 -22.84 -3.13
CA ILE A 253 1.70 -23.50 -4.36
C ILE A 253 3.14 -24.01 -4.17
N ILE A 254 4.05 -23.14 -3.73
CA ILE A 254 5.46 -23.50 -3.50
C ILE A 254 5.60 -24.60 -2.47
N LYS A 255 4.84 -24.55 -1.37
CA LYS A 255 4.86 -25.60 -0.35
C LYS A 255 4.32 -26.93 -0.90
N SER A 256 3.21 -26.89 -1.64
CA SER A 256 2.52 -28.09 -2.11
C SER A 256 3.31 -28.81 -3.21
N ARG A 257 3.94 -28.06 -4.12
CA ARG A 257 4.68 -28.66 -5.25
C ARG A 257 5.94 -29.41 -4.84
N ARG A 258 6.39 -29.27 -3.58
CA ARG A 258 7.49 -30.06 -3.01
C ARG A 258 7.11 -31.53 -2.79
N PHE A 259 5.81 -31.82 -2.65
CA PHE A 259 5.32 -33.15 -2.33
C PHE A 259 4.70 -33.85 -3.54
N LYS A 260 4.24 -33.09 -4.54
CA LYS A 260 3.67 -33.62 -5.78
C LYS A 260 3.71 -32.60 -6.90
N ARG A 261 3.67 -33.06 -8.15
CA ARG A 261 3.36 -32.17 -9.28
C ARG A 261 1.89 -31.75 -9.22
N LEU A 262 1.66 -30.44 -9.17
CA LEU A 262 0.34 -29.82 -9.04
C LEU A 262 -0.39 -29.82 -10.37
N ARG A 263 -1.64 -30.29 -10.34
CA ARG A 263 -2.64 -30.17 -11.40
C ARG A 263 -3.49 -28.91 -11.21
N VAL A 264 -4.25 -28.48 -12.22
CA VAL A 264 -5.17 -27.34 -12.12
C VAL A 264 -6.13 -27.51 -10.93
N SER A 265 -6.66 -28.72 -10.72
CA SER A 265 -7.54 -29.03 -9.59
C SER A 265 -6.89 -28.84 -8.21
N ASP A 266 -5.56 -28.96 -8.12
CA ASP A 266 -4.83 -28.76 -6.87
C ASP A 266 -4.60 -27.28 -6.54
N ILE A 267 -4.58 -26.42 -7.56
CA ILE A 267 -4.52 -24.98 -7.39
C ILE A 267 -5.79 -24.48 -6.69
N ALA A 268 -6.94 -25.06 -6.98
CA ALA A 268 -8.21 -24.73 -6.33
C ALA A 268 -8.13 -24.95 -4.80
N LYS A 269 -7.51 -26.06 -4.40
CA LYS A 269 -7.29 -26.43 -2.98
C LYS A 269 -6.34 -25.48 -2.26
N CYS A 270 -5.57 -24.66 -2.98
CA CYS A 270 -4.78 -23.58 -2.37
C CYS A 270 -5.65 -22.38 -1.93
N GLY A 271 -6.96 -22.40 -2.21
CA GLY A 271 -7.90 -21.31 -1.92
C GLY A 271 -7.87 -20.22 -3.00
N LEU A 272 -7.59 -20.62 -4.24
CA LEU A 272 -7.43 -19.72 -5.38
C LEU A 272 -8.63 -19.85 -6.33
N SER A 273 -9.08 -18.71 -6.87
CA SER A 273 -10.17 -18.70 -7.85
C SER A 273 -9.65 -19.11 -9.23
N ILE A 274 -9.84 -20.39 -9.54
CA ILE A 274 -9.39 -21.04 -10.77
C ILE A 274 -9.82 -20.25 -12.02
N LYS A 275 -11.07 -19.79 -12.09
CA LYS A 275 -11.60 -19.03 -13.23
C LYS A 275 -10.84 -17.74 -13.56
N LYS A 276 -10.15 -17.13 -12.58
CA LYS A 276 -9.34 -15.92 -12.79
C LYS A 276 -7.89 -16.23 -13.20
N ILE A 277 -7.42 -17.44 -12.92
CA ILE A 277 -6.00 -17.82 -12.97
C ILE A 277 -5.71 -18.75 -14.16
N GLU A 278 -6.66 -19.62 -14.50
CA GLU A 278 -6.52 -20.66 -15.53
C GLU A 278 -5.89 -20.20 -16.85
N PRO A 279 -6.27 -19.05 -17.44
CA PRO A 279 -5.65 -18.61 -18.69
C PRO A 279 -4.14 -18.36 -18.55
N PHE A 280 -3.68 -18.01 -17.36
CA PHE A 280 -2.33 -17.51 -17.10
C PHE A 280 -1.38 -18.58 -16.56
N ILE A 281 -1.81 -19.84 -16.39
CA ILE A 281 -0.97 -20.87 -15.75
C ILE A 281 -0.86 -22.16 -16.55
N GLU A 282 0.29 -22.80 -16.42
CA GLU A 282 0.51 -24.18 -16.84
C GLU A 282 0.65 -25.08 -15.60
N ALA A 283 0.02 -26.26 -15.64
CA ALA A 283 0.04 -27.25 -14.58
C ALA A 283 0.50 -28.62 -15.11
N ALA A 284 0.46 -29.67 -14.28
CA ALA A 284 0.91 -31.00 -14.68
C ALA A 284 -0.05 -31.70 -15.67
N ASP A 285 -1.32 -31.29 -15.68
CA ASP A 285 -2.36 -31.70 -16.62
C ASP A 285 -2.55 -30.66 -17.73
N ALA A 286 -3.10 -31.11 -18.86
CA ALA A 286 -3.41 -30.22 -19.97
C ALA A 286 -4.42 -29.14 -19.54
N ASN A 287 -4.11 -27.89 -19.85
CA ASN A 287 -4.96 -26.73 -19.54
C ASN A 287 -5.41 -26.05 -20.85
N PRO A 288 -6.60 -26.39 -21.39
CA PRO A 288 -7.11 -25.76 -22.61
C PRO A 288 -7.37 -24.26 -22.48
N ALA A 289 -7.54 -23.75 -21.25
CA ALA A 289 -7.82 -22.34 -21.01
C ALA A 289 -6.65 -21.42 -21.40
N CYS A 290 -5.42 -21.93 -21.53
CA CYS A 290 -4.28 -21.17 -22.03
C CYS A 290 -4.52 -20.59 -23.44
N ARG A 291 -5.39 -21.23 -24.26
CA ARG A 291 -5.76 -20.72 -25.59
C ARG A 291 -6.48 -19.36 -25.53
N LEU A 292 -7.05 -19.00 -24.38
CA LEU A 292 -7.66 -17.68 -24.19
C LEU A 292 -6.63 -16.55 -24.23
N LEU A 293 -5.34 -16.83 -24.02
CA LEU A 293 -4.28 -15.82 -24.15
C LEU A 293 -4.11 -15.31 -25.58
N GLU A 294 -4.57 -16.07 -26.58
CA GLU A 294 -4.54 -15.73 -27.99
C GLU A 294 -5.80 -14.94 -28.44
N ASP A 295 -6.80 -14.79 -27.56
CA ASP A 295 -8.04 -14.08 -27.87
C ASP A 295 -7.85 -12.56 -27.79
N GLU A 296 -8.10 -11.86 -28.90
CA GLU A 296 -8.06 -10.40 -28.98
C GLU A 296 -9.03 -9.72 -27.99
N ASN A 297 -10.10 -10.41 -27.58
CA ASN A 297 -11.11 -9.91 -26.65
C ASN A 297 -10.90 -10.38 -25.20
N LEU A 298 -9.71 -10.86 -24.84
CA LEU A 298 -9.41 -11.36 -23.50
C LEU A 298 -9.76 -10.36 -22.39
N LYS A 299 -9.59 -9.05 -22.61
CA LYS A 299 -10.01 -8.02 -21.64
C LYS A 299 -11.51 -8.10 -21.34
N GLN A 300 -12.36 -8.23 -22.36
CA GLN A 300 -13.81 -8.31 -22.19
C GLN A 300 -14.25 -9.56 -21.43
N TYR A 301 -13.53 -10.68 -21.61
CA TYR A 301 -13.80 -11.91 -20.86
C TYR A 301 -13.74 -11.69 -19.35
N PHE A 302 -12.79 -10.86 -18.87
CA PHE A 302 -12.67 -10.53 -17.46
C PHE A 302 -13.67 -9.47 -17.00
N ILE A 303 -13.94 -8.44 -17.81
CA ILE A 303 -14.93 -7.39 -17.47
C ILE A 303 -16.34 -7.99 -17.31
N LYS A 304 -16.80 -8.79 -18.28
CA LYS A 304 -18.14 -9.43 -18.26
C LYS A 304 -18.35 -10.33 -17.04
N LYS A 305 -17.27 -10.84 -16.44
CA LYS A 305 -17.34 -11.67 -15.24
C LYS A 305 -17.36 -10.87 -13.95
N GLU A 306 -16.70 -9.72 -13.88
CA GLU A 306 -16.73 -8.87 -12.68
C GLU A 306 -18.06 -8.13 -12.53
N SER A 307 -18.72 -7.75 -13.64
CA SER A 307 -20.04 -7.12 -13.61
C SER A 307 -21.12 -7.99 -12.96
N ALA A 308 -21.04 -9.31 -13.11
CA ALA A 308 -21.96 -10.25 -12.45
C ALA A 308 -21.81 -10.26 -10.91
N GLN A 309 -20.67 -9.83 -10.38
CA GLN A 309 -20.40 -9.80 -8.93
C GLN A 309 -20.80 -8.47 -8.29
N MET A 310 -20.89 -7.38 -9.07
CA MET A 310 -21.30 -6.06 -8.60
C MET A 310 -22.82 -5.81 -8.66
N ALA A 311 -23.62 -6.75 -9.17
CA ALA A 311 -25.09 -6.67 -9.12
C ALA A 311 -25.71 -6.95 -7.73
N LEU A 312 -24.87 -7.09 -6.69
CA LEU A 312 -25.30 -7.42 -5.32
C LEU A 312 -24.99 -6.30 -4.29
N PHE A 313 -24.64 -5.09 -4.73
CA PHE A 313 -24.53 -3.90 -3.88
C PHE A 313 -25.09 -2.66 -4.54
#